data_AF-A0A0M3JNK4-F1
#
_entry.id   AF-A0A0M3JNK4-F1
#
_cell.length_a   1.000
_cell.length_b   1.000
_cell.length_c   1.000
_cell.angle_alpha   90.00
_cell.angle_beta   90.00
_cell.angle_gamma   90.00
#
_symmetry.space_group_name_H-M   'P 1'
#
loop_
_entity.id
_entity.type
_entity.pdbx_description
1 polymer ?
#
loop_
_entity_poly.entity_id
_entity_poly.type
_entity_poly.pdbx_seq_one_letter_code
_entity_poly.pdbx_strand_id
1 'polypeptide(L)'
;MYGVDTDELLKAFTHPRVKVGTEWVNKGQNVEQVNWAVGAMGKAIYARVFNWLVQKCNQTLDQKGIRRDFFIGVLDIAGFEIFDVSKSDH
;
A
#
# COMPACT_ATOMS: atom_id res chain seq x y z
N MET A 1 6.61 10.31 -13.23
CA MET A 1 6.70 9.02 -12.50
C MET A 1 5.33 8.36 -12.33
N TYR A 2 4.33 9.03 -11.75
CA TYR A 2 3.04 8.40 -11.43
C TYR A 2 1.89 8.65 -12.42
N GLY A 3 2.13 9.40 -13.50
CA GLY A 3 1.12 9.65 -14.54
C GLY A 3 -0.09 10.47 -14.07
N VAL A 4 0.05 11.23 -12.99
CA VAL A 4 -0.99 12.11 -12.45
C VAL A 4 -0.61 13.57 -12.64
N ASP A 5 -1.61 14.44 -12.72
CA ASP A 5 -1.39 15.88 -12.70
C ASP A 5 -0.85 16.33 -11.34
N THR A 6 0.11 17.26 -11.38
CA THR A 6 0.84 17.67 -10.16
C THR A 6 -0.03 18.58 -9.30
N ASP A 7 -0.79 19.49 -9.91
CA ASP A 7 -1.62 20.45 -9.18
C ASP A 7 -2.83 19.76 -8.57
N GLU A 8 -3.42 18.79 -9.28
CA GLU A 8 -4.49 17.95 -8.74
C GLU A 8 -4.00 17.11 -7.56
N LEU A 9 -2.80 16.53 -7.64
CA LEU A 9 -2.22 15.74 -6.54
C LEU A 9 -1.96 16.61 -5.31
N LEU A 10 -1.38 17.80 -5.49
CA LEU A 10 -1.14 18.75 -4.42
C LEU A 10 -2.45 19.21 -3.76
N LYS A 11 -3.48 19.45 -4.57
CA LYS A 11 -4.82 19.79 -4.07
C LYS A 11 -5.45 18.62 -3.31
N ALA A 12 -5.28 17.39 -3.77
CA ALA A 12 -5.80 16.20 -3.10
C ALA A 12 -5.19 16.01 -1.69
N PHE A 13 -3.91 16.35 -1.51
CA PHE A 13 -3.26 16.31 -0.20
C PHE A 13 -3.66 17.46 0.72
N THR A 14 -3.70 18.68 0.20
CA THR A 14 -3.91 19.89 1.03
C THR A 14 -5.40 20.17 1.28
N HIS A 15 -6.26 19.81 0.33
CA HIS A 15 -7.71 20.05 0.34
C HIS A 15 -8.48 18.83 -0.17
N PRO A 16 -8.34 17.64 0.48
CA PRO A 16 -9.08 16.45 0.11
C PRO A 16 -10.60 16.70 0.11
N ARG A 17 -11.27 16.15 -0.90
CA ARG A 17 -12.73 16.10 -0.98
C ARG A 17 -13.25 14.98 -0.11
N VAL A 18 -14.07 15.33 0.88
CA VAL A 18 -14.71 14.37 1.78
C VAL A 18 -16.22 14.44 1.58
N LYS A 19 -16.87 13.28 1.55
CA LYS A 19 -18.32 13.19 1.46
C LYS A 19 -18.92 13.31 2.86
N VAL A 20 -19.79 14.29 3.07
CA VAL A 20 -20.52 14.53 4.32
C VAL A 20 -22.01 14.48 4.02
N GLY A 21 -22.69 13.44 4.49
CA GLY A 21 -24.07 13.16 4.09
C GLY A 21 -24.18 12.95 2.57
N THR A 22 -24.95 13.82 1.90
CA THR A 22 -25.13 13.82 0.45
C THR A 22 -24.17 14.76 -0.30
N GLU A 23 -23.40 15.59 0.40
CA GLU A 23 -22.57 16.64 -0.20
C GLU A 23 -21.07 16.33 -0.18
N TRP A 24 -20.32 16.95 -1.09
CA TRP A 24 -18.86 16.89 -1.13
C TRP A 24 -18.26 18.20 -0.67
N VAL A 25 -17.41 18.15 0.34
CA VAL A 25 -16.77 19.32 0.94
C VAL A 25 -15.25 19.18 0.84
N ASN A 26 -14.57 20.29 0.52
CA ASN A 26 -13.10 20.36 0.59
C ASN A 26 -12.69 20.63 2.04
N LYS A 27 -11.82 19.78 2.59
CA LYS A 27 -11.32 19.94 3.96
C LYS A 27 -9.83 20.29 3.94
N GLY A 28 -9.49 21.53 4.32
CA GLY A 28 -8.10 21.93 4.50
C GLY A 28 -7.37 21.04 5.53
N GLN A 29 -6.13 20.68 5.23
CA GLN A 29 -5.26 19.88 6.11
C GLN A 29 -4.14 20.74 6.70
N ASN A 30 -3.70 20.40 7.91
CA ASN A 30 -2.47 20.94 8.48
C ASN A 30 -1.24 20.15 7.98
N VAL A 31 -0.04 20.66 8.27
CA VAL A 31 1.23 20.08 7.80
C VAL A 31 1.41 18.62 8.26
N GLU A 32 1.06 18.32 9.50
CA GLU A 32 1.20 16.97 10.06
C GLU A 32 0.30 15.96 9.32
N GLN A 33 -0.96 16.32 9.09
CA GLN A 33 -1.92 15.50 8.33
C GLN A 33 -1.46 15.22 6.90
N VAL A 34 -0.90 16.23 6.23
CA VAL A 34 -0.33 16.07 4.89
C VAL A 34 0.85 15.10 4.92
N ASN A 35 1.78 15.26 5.88
CA ASN A 35 2.92 14.36 6.02
C ASN A 35 2.49 12.90 6.26
N TRP A 36 1.48 12.69 7.10
CA TRP A 36 0.92 11.36 7.35
C TRP A 36 0.29 10.77 6.09
N ALA A 37 -0.47 11.57 5.34
CA ALA A 37 -1.09 11.13 4.09
C ALA A 37 -0.05 10.73 3.03
N VAL A 38 1.05 11.50 2.90
CA VAL A 38 2.16 11.18 1.99
C VAL A 38 2.86 9.88 2.43
N GLY A 39 3.16 9.73 3.73
CA GLY A 39 3.77 8.52 4.26
C GLY A 39 2.90 7.28 4.05
N ALA A 40 1.60 7.39 4.33
CA ALA A 40 0.62 6.33 4.10
C ALA A 40 0.49 5.98 2.62
N MET A 41 0.49 6.97 1.72
CA MET A 41 0.47 6.74 0.28
C MET A 41 1.72 5.98 -0.17
N GLY A 42 2.92 6.36 0.31
CA GLY A 42 4.17 5.68 0.01
C GLY A 42 4.14 4.20 0.41
N LYS A 43 3.74 3.92 1.66
CA LYS A 43 3.54 2.54 2.15
C LYS A 43 2.54 1.76 1.29
N ALA A 44 1.41 2.37 0.96
CA ALA A 44 0.36 1.73 0.18
C ALA A 44 0.79 1.43 -1.27
N ILE A 45 1.59 2.30 -1.89
CA ILE A 45 2.17 2.05 -3.22
C ILE A 45 3.13 0.87 -3.15
N TYR A 46 4.06 0.87 -2.19
CA TYR A 46 5.02 -0.22 -2.01
C TYR A 46 4.30 -1.56 -1.81
N ALA A 47 3.32 -1.63 -0.90
CA ALA A 47 2.56 -2.84 -0.62
C ALA A 47 1.83 -3.37 -1.88
N ARG A 48 1.23 -2.48 -2.68
CA ARG A 48 0.54 -2.87 -3.93
C ARG A 48 1.52 -3.39 -4.99
N VAL A 49 2.67 -2.74 -5.15
CA VAL A 49 3.71 -3.17 -6.08
C VAL A 49 4.29 -4.52 -5.66
N PHE A 50 4.57 -4.70 -4.37
CA PHE A 50 5.05 -5.97 -3.84
C PHE A 50 4.05 -7.11 -4.07
N ASN A 51 2.77 -6.88 -3.76
CA ASN A 51 1.71 -7.86 -4.03
C ASN A 51 1.60 -8.19 -5.53
N TRP A 52 1.66 -7.17 -6.40
CA TRP A 52 1.66 -7.39 -7.85
C TRP A 52 2.86 -8.23 -8.31
N LEU A 53 4.04 -7.98 -7.76
CA LEU A 53 5.25 -8.77 -8.04
C LEU A 53 5.06 -10.24 -7.63
N VAL A 54 4.57 -10.49 -6.41
CA VAL A 54 4.27 -11.85 -5.93
C VAL A 54 3.27 -12.55 -6.85
N GLN A 55 2.21 -11.87 -7.26
CA GLN A 55 1.23 -12.43 -8.21
C GLN A 55 1.86 -12.76 -9.55
N LYS A 56 2.79 -11.93 -10.05
CA LYS A 56 3.50 -12.20 -11.30
C LYS A 56 4.43 -13.40 -11.21
N CYS A 57 5.15 -13.54 -10.10
CA CYS A 57 5.94 -14.73 -9.81
C CYS A 57 5.05 -15.98 -9.79
N ASN A 58 3.92 -15.93 -9.08
CA ASN A 58 2.96 -17.04 -9.02
C ASN A 58 2.41 -17.41 -10.40
N GLN A 59 2.04 -16.42 -11.23
CA GLN A 59 1.58 -16.67 -12.61
C GLN A 59 2.64 -17.35 -13.48
N THR A 60 3.92 -17.02 -13.28
CA THR A 60 5.03 -17.59 -14.05
C THR A 60 5.39 -19.00 -13.60
N LEU A 61 5.32 -19.25 -12.29
CA LEU A 61 5.65 -20.55 -11.68
C LEU A 61 4.47 -21.53 -11.71
N ASP A 62 3.25 -21.07 -11.97
CA ASP A 62 2.07 -21.92 -12.10
C ASP A 62 2.17 -22.84 -13.33
N GLN A 63 2.43 -24.12 -13.10
CA GLN A 63 2.41 -25.14 -14.15
C GLN A 63 0.96 -25.51 -14.50
N LYS A 64 0.43 -24.86 -15.53
CA LYS A 64 -0.92 -25.15 -16.04
C LYS A 64 -1.02 -26.62 -16.49
N GLY A 65 -2.02 -27.34 -15.97
CA GLY A 65 -2.38 -28.69 -16.43
C GLY A 65 -1.93 -29.86 -15.54
N ILE A 66 -1.19 -29.61 -14.46
CA ILE A 66 -0.82 -30.66 -13.48
C ILE A 66 -1.77 -30.56 -12.28
N ARG A 67 -2.48 -31.65 -11.96
CA ARG A 67 -3.32 -31.71 -10.75
C ARG A 67 -2.42 -31.62 -9.51
N ARG A 68 -2.70 -30.65 -8.64
CA ARG A 68 -2.00 -30.43 -7.36
C ARG A 68 -2.55 -31.34 -6.26
N ASP A 69 -2.60 -32.63 -6.53
CA ASP A 69 -3.18 -33.60 -5.58
C ASP A 69 -2.30 -33.78 -4.33
N PHE A 70 -1.00 -33.44 -4.42
CA PHE A 70 -0.04 -33.44 -3.33
C PHE A 70 0.91 -32.23 -3.43
N PHE A 71 1.21 -31.56 -2.30
CA PHE A 71 2.19 -30.46 -2.27
C PHE A 71 2.99 -30.45 -0.96
N ILE A 72 4.22 -29.91 -1.02
CA ILE A 72 5.08 -29.66 0.14
C ILE A 72 5.19 -28.14 0.31
N GLY A 73 4.76 -27.64 1.47
CA GLY A 73 4.90 -26.23 1.84
C GLY A 73 6.23 -25.97 2.56
N VAL A 74 6.87 -24.83 2.26
CA VAL A 74 8.05 -24.34 2.98
C VAL A 74 7.68 -22.99 3.61
N LEU A 75 7.98 -22.80 4.89
CA LEU A 75 7.70 -21.58 5.64
C LEU A 75 9.01 -20.90 6.04
N ASP A 76 9.17 -19.66 5.59
CA ASP A 76 10.28 -18.76 5.98
C ASP A 76 9.67 -17.46 6.51
N ILE A 77 9.96 -17.14 7.77
CA ILE A 77 9.38 -15.99 8.48
C ILE A 77 10.50 -15.20 9.15
N ALA A 78 10.30 -13.89 9.28
CA ALA A 78 11.25 -13.03 9.98
C ALA A 78 11.47 -13.48 11.44
N GLY A 79 12.71 -13.37 11.91
CA GLY A 79 13.11 -13.68 13.28
C GLY A 79 12.71 -12.59 14.28
N PHE A 80 13.04 -12.81 15.55
CA PHE A 80 12.80 -11.82 16.60
C PHE A 80 13.83 -10.69 16.56
N GLU A 81 13.38 -9.44 16.64
CA GLU A 81 14.21 -8.23 16.67
C GLU A 81 13.90 -7.40 17.92
N ILE A 82 14.94 -6.97 18.65
CA ILE A 82 14.82 -6.06 19.81
C ILE A 82 15.27 -4.66 19.38
N PHE A 83 14.36 -3.69 19.49
CA PHE A 83 14.63 -2.29 19.21
C PHE A 83 14.43 -1.44 20.46
N ASP A 84 15.27 -0.41 20.65
CA ASP A 84 15.15 0.57 21.75
C ASP A 84 13.79 1.30 21.76
N VAL A 85 13.17 1.43 20.58
CA VAL A 85 11.78 1.87 20.42
C VAL A 85 11.09 0.89 19.49
N SER A 86 10.21 0.06 20.03
CA SER A 86 9.30 -0.75 19.23
C SER A 86 8.27 0.18 18.56
N LYS A 87 8.29 0.23 17.23
CA LYS A 87 7.25 0.91 16.45
C LYS A 87 6.19 -0.13 16.07
N SER A 88 4.92 0.25 16.11
CA SER A 88 3.85 -0.60 15.62
C SER A 88 3.91 -0.65 14.09
N ASP A 89 4.18 -1.84 13.55
CA ASP A 89 4.09 -2.09 12.12
C ASP A 89 2.64 -1.88 11.67
N HIS A 90 2.39 -0.77 10.98
CA HIS A 90 1.19 -0.52 10.20
C HIS A 90 1.59 -0.30 8.74
#